data_AF-A0A7C3GPE3-F1
#
_entry.id   AF-A0A7C3GPE3-F1
#
_cell.length_a   1.000
_cell.length_b   1.000
_cell.length_c   1.000
_cell.angle_alpha   90.00
_cell.angle_beta   90.00
_cell.angle_gamma   90.00
#
_symmetry.space_group_name_H-M   'P 1'
#
loop_
_entity.id
_entity.type
_entity.pdbx_description
1 polymer ?
#
loop_
_entity_poly.entity_id
_entity_poly.type
_entity_poly.pdbx_seq_one_letter_code
_entity_poly.pdbx_strand_id
1 'polypeptide(L)'
;MASGTPLRRGTWRAGKKPESFGRGCGRRGTGRGRASHETLRRGRARAAPESDAARGNSETERCHMALKAVCLLLAASGIVAAAELPRPASAELCGDCHRAIHEGWKRSAHARAMTSRLFQDALKLAESELGVSVRRICLSCHSPMSLRLGDLGLKRKVSWEGVSCDHCHSVESVRKEGANFVAVVNVTDVKSGPSRDAVSTAHRTVYSEIHRNSEICAPCHQYRNKLGLDVLTTYSEWLESSAAKQGRQCQDCHMYRVRGDVVDPRVKRVEATQINLHEMPGAHSLTQLNKAVRAWLDVERADDELVVKLRVANRTGAHFVPTGSPLRQLIIELKVNPY
;
A
#
# COMPACT_ATOMS: atom_id res chain seq x y z
N MET A 1 47.39 -26.68 -15.58
CA MET A 1 46.24 -27.61 -15.69
C MET A 1 46.10 -28.34 -14.38
N ALA A 2 44.96 -28.23 -13.69
CA ALA A 2 44.61 -29.08 -12.56
C ALA A 2 43.07 -29.11 -12.47
N SER A 3 42.48 -30.30 -12.54
CA SER A 3 41.06 -30.53 -12.74
C SER A 3 40.29 -30.65 -11.42
N GLY A 4 39.29 -29.79 -11.19
CA GLY A 4 38.33 -29.96 -10.09
C GLY A 4 37.02 -30.63 -10.57
N THR A 5 36.76 -31.86 -10.14
CA THR A 5 35.52 -32.59 -10.42
C THR A 5 34.37 -32.07 -9.54
N PRO A 6 33.13 -31.90 -10.05
CA PRO A 6 32.08 -31.16 -9.34
C PRO A 6 31.33 -31.98 -8.29
N LEU A 7 30.90 -31.31 -7.22
CA LEU A 7 30.04 -31.86 -6.16
C LEU A 7 28.63 -32.21 -6.68
N ARG A 8 28.11 -33.36 -6.25
CA ARG A 8 26.82 -33.91 -6.70
C ARG A 8 25.62 -33.17 -6.07
N ARG A 9 24.56 -33.00 -6.86
CA ARG A 9 23.24 -32.48 -6.42
C ARG A 9 22.49 -33.53 -5.59
N GLY A 10 21.99 -33.15 -4.41
CA GLY A 10 20.99 -33.92 -3.67
C GLY A 10 19.56 -33.56 -4.11
N THR A 11 18.73 -34.56 -4.38
CA THR A 11 17.32 -34.38 -4.78
C THR A 11 16.37 -34.54 -3.59
N TRP A 12 15.41 -33.63 -3.44
CA TRP A 12 14.34 -33.74 -2.45
C TRP A 12 13.00 -34.03 -3.15
N ARG A 13 12.30 -35.09 -2.74
CA ARG A 13 10.94 -35.44 -3.23
C ARG A 13 9.88 -34.80 -2.33
N ALA A 14 8.82 -34.27 -2.93
CA ALA A 14 7.69 -33.68 -2.20
C ALA A 14 6.67 -34.73 -1.74
N GLY A 15 6.18 -34.60 -0.51
CA GLY A 15 5.06 -35.38 0.04
C GLY A 15 3.69 -34.77 -0.30
N LYS A 16 2.66 -35.63 -0.40
CA LYS A 16 1.30 -35.27 -0.83
C LYS A 16 0.48 -34.51 0.23
N LYS A 17 -0.45 -33.66 -0.22
CA LYS A 17 -1.61 -33.20 0.58
C LYS A 17 -2.67 -34.30 0.70
N PRO A 18 -3.54 -34.24 1.73
CA PRO A 18 -4.91 -34.74 1.64
C PRO A 18 -5.93 -33.59 1.51
N GLU A 19 -7.01 -33.87 0.79
CA GLU A 19 -8.31 -33.19 0.85
C GLU A 19 -9.04 -33.69 2.14
N SER A 20 -10.22 -33.26 2.59
CA SER A 20 -11.30 -32.39 2.12
C SER A 20 -12.14 -32.01 3.37
N PHE A 21 -13.13 -31.11 3.25
CA PHE A 21 -14.55 -31.38 3.60
C PHE A 21 -15.39 -30.10 3.51
N GLY A 22 -16.57 -30.20 2.89
CA GLY A 22 -17.57 -29.14 2.88
C GLY A 22 -18.81 -29.49 3.70
N ARG A 23 -19.56 -28.45 4.09
CA ARG A 23 -20.98 -28.40 4.51
C ARG A 23 -21.27 -26.94 4.91
N GLY A 24 -22.44 -26.33 4.69
CA GLY A 24 -23.63 -26.80 3.99
C GLY A 24 -24.93 -26.27 4.61
N CYS A 25 -25.60 -25.33 3.93
CA CYS A 25 -27.03 -24.95 4.07
C CYS A 25 -27.49 -24.13 5.30
N GLY A 26 -28.56 -23.33 5.13
CA GLY A 26 -29.24 -22.61 6.23
C GLY A 26 -30.05 -21.35 5.85
N ARG A 27 -31.08 -21.43 4.98
CA ARG A 27 -32.02 -20.31 4.74
C ARG A 27 -33.25 -20.35 5.69
N ARG A 28 -33.73 -19.17 6.11
CA ARG A 28 -35.13 -18.77 6.46
C ARG A 28 -35.10 -17.29 6.91
N GLY A 29 -36.07 -16.40 6.70
CA GLY A 29 -37.30 -16.43 5.87
C GLY A 29 -38.43 -15.56 6.47
N THR A 30 -38.87 -14.49 5.77
CA THR A 30 -40.15 -13.72 5.95
C THR A 30 -40.40 -12.98 7.29
N GLY A 31 -41.16 -11.88 7.40
CA GLY A 31 -41.79 -10.96 6.42
C GLY A 31 -42.94 -10.10 7.02
N ARG A 32 -43.30 -8.97 6.36
CA ARG A 32 -44.49 -8.07 6.61
C ARG A 32 -44.53 -7.30 7.97
N GLY A 33 -45.18 -6.14 8.13
CA GLY A 33 -45.77 -5.18 7.16
C GLY A 33 -46.72 -4.12 7.80
N ARG A 34 -46.90 -2.96 7.12
CA ARG A 34 -47.98 -1.92 7.22
C ARG A 34 -48.21 -1.04 8.48
N ALA A 35 -47.77 0.22 8.36
CA ALA A 35 -48.53 1.50 8.33
C ALA A 35 -49.93 1.69 8.97
N SER A 36 -50.12 2.87 9.60
CA SER A 36 -51.40 3.63 9.63
C SER A 36 -51.24 5.14 9.99
N HIS A 37 -51.89 5.96 9.16
CA HIS A 37 -52.57 7.28 9.28
C HIS A 37 -52.41 8.23 10.51
N GLU A 38 -51.89 9.43 10.23
CA GLU A 38 -52.65 10.68 9.96
C GLU A 38 -53.78 11.16 10.91
N THR A 39 -53.73 12.44 11.32
CA THR A 39 -54.94 13.29 11.52
C THR A 39 -54.61 14.79 11.55
N LEU A 40 -55.46 15.61 10.90
CA LEU A 40 -55.40 17.09 10.92
C LEU A 40 -56.27 17.70 12.03
N ARG A 41 -55.99 18.97 12.42
CA ARG A 41 -57.05 19.93 12.80
C ARG A 41 -56.68 21.40 12.48
N ARG A 42 -57.71 22.24 12.29
CA ARG A 42 -57.68 23.63 11.77
C ARG A 42 -57.89 24.69 12.86
N GLY A 43 -57.55 25.97 12.60
CA GLY A 43 -57.89 27.15 13.44
C GLY A 43 -57.91 28.50 12.68
N ARG A 44 -58.71 29.48 13.13
CA ARG A 44 -59.15 30.72 12.40
C ARG A 44 -59.53 31.85 13.38
N ALA A 45 -59.67 33.15 13.05
CA ALA A 45 -59.27 33.98 11.88
C ALA A 45 -59.54 35.50 12.12
N ARG A 46 -58.74 36.40 11.50
CA ARG A 46 -58.97 37.88 11.35
C ARG A 46 -58.82 38.70 12.67
N ALA A 47 -58.65 40.03 12.71
CA ALA A 47 -58.76 41.12 11.70
C ALA A 47 -57.76 42.30 11.94
N ALA A 48 -57.82 43.36 11.11
CA ALA A 48 -57.07 44.64 11.20
C ALA A 48 -58.01 45.80 11.68
N PRO A 49 -57.75 47.15 11.62
CA PRO A 49 -56.89 47.93 10.69
C PRO A 49 -56.17 49.22 11.24
N GLU A 50 -55.66 50.06 10.30
CA GLU A 50 -55.28 51.51 10.38
C GLU A 50 -53.96 51.90 11.12
N SER A 51 -53.20 52.95 10.73
CA SER A 51 -53.36 54.05 9.74
C SER A 51 -52.04 54.53 9.08
N ASP A 52 -52.15 55.45 8.10
CA ASP A 52 -51.13 56.14 7.26
C ASP A 52 -49.71 56.47 7.81
N ALA A 53 -48.70 56.38 6.92
CA ALA A 53 -47.82 57.54 6.57
C ALA A 53 -46.81 57.27 5.40
N ALA A 54 -46.92 58.09 4.35
CA ALA A 54 -45.88 58.66 3.47
C ALA A 54 -44.52 57.95 3.16
N ARG A 55 -44.32 57.78 1.84
CA ARG A 55 -43.11 58.15 1.05
C ARG A 55 -41.75 57.45 1.31
N GLY A 56 -41.43 56.54 0.39
CA GLY A 56 -40.21 56.67 -0.44
C GLY A 56 -38.93 56.03 0.09
N ASN A 57 -38.73 54.74 -0.22
CA ASN A 57 -37.41 54.13 -0.30
C ASN A 57 -37.16 53.55 -1.71
N SER A 58 -35.91 53.67 -2.14
CA SER A 58 -35.44 53.48 -3.51
C SER A 58 -35.37 52.02 -3.96
N GLU A 59 -35.32 51.82 -5.29
CA GLU A 59 -35.23 50.50 -5.93
C GLU A 59 -34.01 49.67 -5.49
N THR A 60 -32.99 50.32 -4.92
CA THR A 60 -31.80 49.69 -4.36
C THR A 60 -32.10 48.75 -3.19
N GLU A 61 -33.05 49.06 -2.30
CA GLU A 61 -33.37 48.16 -1.16
C GLU A 61 -34.07 46.88 -1.62
N ARG A 62 -34.93 46.96 -2.63
CA ARG A 62 -35.57 45.77 -3.23
C ARG A 62 -34.53 44.85 -3.87
N CYS A 63 -33.52 45.42 -4.51
CA CYS A 63 -32.41 44.67 -5.08
C CYS A 63 -31.59 43.95 -3.99
N HIS A 64 -31.26 44.63 -2.88
CA HIS A 64 -30.55 44.00 -1.76
C HIS A 64 -31.36 42.93 -1.02
N MET A 65 -32.69 43.11 -0.87
CA MET A 65 -33.56 42.10 -0.26
C MET A 65 -33.76 40.88 -1.16
N ALA A 66 -33.93 41.08 -2.48
CA ALA A 66 -33.99 39.98 -3.44
C ALA A 66 -32.67 39.17 -3.46
N LEU A 67 -31.52 39.86 -3.45
CA LEU A 67 -30.21 39.19 -3.44
C LEU A 67 -29.98 38.40 -2.14
N LYS A 68 -30.36 38.97 -0.98
CA LYS A 68 -30.29 38.25 0.31
C LYS A 68 -31.24 37.04 0.35
N ALA A 69 -32.46 37.16 -0.19
CA ALA A 69 -33.40 36.05 -0.25
C ALA A 69 -32.90 34.90 -1.16
N VAL A 70 -32.29 35.23 -2.31
CA VAL A 70 -31.67 34.23 -3.20
C VAL A 70 -30.50 33.52 -2.51
N CYS A 71 -29.63 34.25 -1.80
CA CYS A 71 -28.54 33.64 -1.02
C CYS A 71 -29.05 32.75 0.13
N LEU A 72 -30.12 33.14 0.82
CA LEU A 72 -30.74 32.33 1.89
C LEU A 72 -31.45 31.07 1.35
N LEU A 73 -32.07 31.13 0.17
CA LEU A 73 -32.69 29.97 -0.49
C LEU A 73 -31.65 28.97 -1.03
N LEU A 74 -30.50 29.46 -1.50
CA LEU A 74 -29.36 28.60 -1.88
C LEU A 74 -28.72 27.92 -0.65
N ALA A 75 -28.69 28.58 0.51
CA ALA A 75 -28.21 27.97 1.76
C ALA A 75 -29.16 26.91 2.33
N ALA A 76 -30.46 26.97 2.04
CA ALA A 76 -31.46 25.99 2.50
C ALA A 76 -31.46 24.68 1.68
N SER A 77 -30.82 24.66 0.51
CA SER A 77 -30.72 23.49 -0.36
C SER A 77 -29.50 22.63 0.01
N GLY A 78 -29.49 22.11 1.23
CA GLY A 78 -28.37 21.41 1.88
C GLY A 78 -27.91 20.07 1.29
N ILE A 79 -28.09 19.85 -0.03
CA ILE A 79 -27.42 18.77 -0.75
C ILE A 79 -26.07 19.31 -1.22
N VAL A 80 -25.11 19.39 -0.29
CA VAL A 80 -23.70 19.34 -0.69
C VAL A 80 -23.48 17.95 -1.25
N ALA A 81 -23.50 17.82 -2.58
CA ALA A 81 -23.08 16.60 -3.24
C ALA A 81 -21.66 16.29 -2.75
N ALA A 82 -21.46 15.12 -2.16
CA ALA A 82 -20.15 14.69 -1.70
C ALA A 82 -19.21 14.72 -2.92
N ALA A 83 -18.24 15.63 -2.92
CA ALA A 83 -17.36 15.84 -4.05
C ALA A 83 -16.64 14.53 -4.38
N GLU A 84 -16.82 14.02 -5.60
CA GLU A 84 -16.19 12.76 -5.99
C GLU A 84 -14.68 12.87 -5.85
N LEU A 85 -14.06 11.93 -5.12
CA LEU A 85 -12.62 11.94 -4.94
C LEU A 85 -11.91 11.85 -6.31
N PRO A 86 -10.90 12.71 -6.58
CA PRO A 86 -10.13 12.65 -7.81
C PRO A 86 -9.48 11.27 -7.97
N ARG A 87 -9.50 10.77 -9.21
CA ARG A 87 -9.05 9.41 -9.57
C ARG A 87 -8.08 9.50 -10.75
N PRO A 88 -6.81 9.09 -10.60
CA PRO A 88 -6.16 8.66 -9.36
C PRO A 88 -6.02 9.77 -8.32
N ALA A 89 -6.06 9.38 -7.04
CA ALA A 89 -5.78 10.23 -5.90
C ALA A 89 -4.27 10.30 -5.60
N SER A 90 -3.81 11.45 -5.10
CA SER A 90 -2.55 11.54 -4.35
C SER A 90 -2.71 10.89 -2.97
N ALA A 91 -1.63 10.32 -2.44
CA ALA A 91 -1.59 9.73 -1.10
C ALA A 91 -1.93 10.74 0.02
N GLU A 92 -1.69 12.03 -0.21
CA GLU A 92 -2.06 13.12 0.70
C GLU A 92 -3.58 13.16 0.97
N LEU A 93 -4.40 13.03 -0.07
CA LEU A 93 -5.86 12.96 0.04
C LEU A 93 -6.31 11.71 0.82
N CYS A 94 -5.59 10.60 0.67
CA CYS A 94 -5.79 9.44 1.53
C CYS A 94 -5.42 9.77 2.98
N GLY A 95 -4.35 10.54 3.20
CA GLY A 95 -3.82 10.95 4.49
C GLY A 95 -4.72 11.89 5.31
N ASP A 96 -5.60 12.66 4.68
CA ASP A 96 -6.61 13.49 5.38
C ASP A 96 -7.50 12.66 6.31
N CYS A 97 -7.84 11.44 5.87
CA CYS A 97 -8.62 10.46 6.62
C CYS A 97 -7.76 9.36 7.24
N HIS A 98 -6.76 8.81 6.53
CA HIS A 98 -5.96 7.65 6.94
C HIS A 98 -4.59 8.03 7.52
N ARG A 99 -4.54 9.03 8.42
CA ARG A 99 -3.32 9.67 8.93
C ARG A 99 -2.22 8.68 9.34
N ALA A 100 -2.52 7.70 10.18
CA ALA A 100 -1.54 6.75 10.70
C ALA A 100 -0.93 5.85 9.60
N ILE A 101 -1.74 5.45 8.63
CA ILE A 101 -1.33 4.66 7.46
C ILE A 101 -0.45 5.52 6.53
N HIS A 102 -0.91 6.74 6.22
CA HIS A 102 -0.19 7.68 5.35
C HIS A 102 1.19 8.04 5.92
N GLU A 103 1.30 8.35 7.22
CA GLU A 103 2.59 8.67 7.83
C GLU A 103 3.54 7.46 7.89
N GLY A 104 3.02 6.24 8.03
CA GLY A 104 3.80 5.02 7.83
C GLY A 104 4.33 4.91 6.40
N TRP A 105 3.44 4.99 5.41
CA TRP A 105 3.79 4.96 3.99
C TRP A 105 4.82 6.04 3.61
N LYS A 106 4.67 7.28 4.09
CA LYS A 106 5.54 8.42 3.79
C LYS A 106 6.99 8.23 4.24
N ARG A 107 7.23 7.46 5.30
CA ARG A 107 8.59 7.07 5.74
C ARG A 107 9.18 5.88 4.98
N SER A 108 8.34 5.07 4.34
CA SER A 108 8.75 3.86 3.63
C SER A 108 9.73 4.13 2.47
N ALA A 109 10.30 3.05 1.94
CA ALA A 109 11.01 3.10 0.66
C ALA A 109 10.06 3.22 -0.55
N HIS A 110 8.77 2.90 -0.39
CA HIS A 110 7.76 2.94 -1.46
C HIS A 110 7.37 4.38 -1.83
N ALA A 111 7.10 5.24 -0.84
CA ALA A 111 6.88 6.68 -1.06
C ALA A 111 8.12 7.41 -1.61
N ARG A 112 9.31 6.86 -1.34
CA ARG A 112 10.60 7.39 -1.81
C ARG A 112 11.15 6.65 -3.03
N ALA A 113 10.37 5.76 -3.65
CA ALA A 113 10.85 4.91 -4.73
C ALA A 113 11.30 5.75 -5.94
N MET A 114 10.55 6.82 -6.26
CA MET A 114 10.90 7.77 -7.31
C MET A 114 11.96 8.79 -6.89
N THR A 115 11.96 9.25 -5.62
CA THR A 115 12.76 10.40 -5.17
C THR A 115 14.12 10.05 -4.54
N SER A 116 14.39 8.76 -4.29
CA SER A 116 15.67 8.30 -3.77
C SER A 116 16.85 8.69 -4.67
N ARG A 117 17.89 9.32 -4.11
CA ARG A 117 19.08 9.76 -4.86
C ARG A 117 19.76 8.62 -5.61
N LEU A 118 19.92 7.46 -4.96
CA LEU A 118 20.50 6.26 -5.58
C LEU A 118 19.70 5.80 -6.81
N PHE A 119 18.37 5.94 -6.77
CA PHE A 119 17.53 5.61 -7.92
C PHE A 119 17.61 6.68 -9.02
N GLN A 120 17.64 7.97 -8.66
CA GLN A 120 17.81 9.06 -9.63
C GLN A 120 19.14 8.96 -10.39
N ASP A 121 20.24 8.67 -9.69
CA ASP A 121 21.55 8.48 -10.32
C ASP A 121 21.56 7.24 -11.24
N ALA A 122 20.98 6.11 -10.79
CA ALA A 122 20.88 4.89 -11.59
C ALA A 122 19.95 5.04 -12.81
N LEU A 123 18.84 5.77 -12.67
CA LEU A 123 17.93 6.09 -13.78
C LEU A 123 18.63 6.98 -14.82
N LYS A 124 19.32 8.04 -14.36
CA LYS A 124 20.09 8.93 -15.24
C LYS A 124 21.18 8.17 -16.00
N LEU A 125 21.91 7.29 -15.34
CA LEU A 125 22.92 6.44 -15.97
C LEU A 125 22.28 5.54 -17.05
N ALA A 126 21.23 4.80 -16.70
CA ALA A 126 20.52 3.94 -17.63
C ALA A 126 19.94 4.72 -18.83
N GLU A 127 19.37 5.91 -18.62
CA GLU A 127 18.87 6.77 -19.70
C GLU A 127 20.00 7.30 -20.61
N SER A 128 21.20 7.49 -20.08
CA SER A 128 22.37 7.91 -20.87
C SER A 128 23.00 6.77 -21.67
N GLU A 129 23.01 5.53 -21.15
CA GLU A 129 23.61 4.36 -21.81
C GLU A 129 22.63 3.64 -22.76
N LEU A 130 21.35 3.59 -22.40
CA LEU A 130 20.31 2.78 -23.07
C LEU A 130 19.19 3.63 -23.68
N GLY A 131 19.27 4.95 -23.56
CA GLY A 131 18.29 5.91 -24.04
C GLY A 131 17.04 6.04 -23.16
N VAL A 132 16.34 7.16 -23.30
CA VAL A 132 15.14 7.53 -22.50
C VAL A 132 14.00 6.50 -22.50
N SER A 133 14.00 5.54 -23.41
CA SER A 133 13.01 4.46 -23.45
C SER A 133 13.09 3.52 -22.23
N VAL A 134 14.28 3.36 -21.64
CA VAL A 134 14.52 2.50 -20.47
C VAL A 134 13.71 2.96 -19.24
N ARG A 135 13.37 4.24 -19.17
CA ARG A 135 12.55 4.86 -18.12
C ARG A 135 11.27 4.07 -17.85
N ARG A 136 10.63 3.51 -18.89
CA ARG A 136 9.41 2.69 -18.75
C ARG A 136 9.61 1.44 -17.90
N ILE A 137 10.80 0.82 -17.94
CA ILE A 137 11.17 -0.34 -17.12
C ILE A 137 11.38 0.10 -15.68
N CYS A 138 12.13 1.18 -15.46
CA CYS A 138 12.37 1.72 -14.11
C CYS A 138 11.04 2.13 -13.43
N LEU A 139 10.18 2.83 -14.15
CA LEU A 139 8.89 3.31 -13.63
C LEU A 139 7.85 2.21 -13.45
N SER A 140 8.01 0.99 -14.00
CA SER A 140 7.07 -0.11 -13.70
C SER A 140 7.10 -0.51 -12.23
N CYS A 141 8.22 -0.26 -11.53
CA CYS A 141 8.39 -0.53 -10.10
C CYS A 141 8.51 0.75 -9.28
N HIS A 142 9.19 1.79 -9.78
CA HIS A 142 9.51 2.98 -9.00
C HIS A 142 8.46 4.09 -9.04
N SER A 143 7.59 4.11 -10.05
CA SER A 143 6.36 4.92 -10.05
C SER A 143 5.32 4.31 -11.03
N PRO A 144 4.68 3.20 -10.66
CA PRO A 144 3.81 2.45 -11.55
C PRO A 144 2.59 3.26 -12.02
N MET A 145 2.17 4.27 -11.24
CA MET A 145 1.15 5.23 -11.65
C MET A 145 1.60 6.11 -12.82
N SER A 146 2.86 6.55 -12.86
CA SER A 146 3.40 7.32 -13.99
C SER A 146 3.31 6.53 -15.30
N LEU A 147 3.69 5.25 -15.26
CA LEU A 147 3.62 4.35 -16.42
C LEU A 147 2.17 4.14 -16.89
N ARG A 148 1.25 3.91 -15.94
CA ARG A 148 -0.20 3.74 -16.19
C ARG A 148 -0.86 4.97 -16.80
N LEU A 149 -0.50 6.17 -16.33
CA LEU A 149 -1.10 7.43 -16.79
C LEU A 149 -0.43 8.00 -18.05
N GLY A 150 0.62 7.36 -18.56
CA GLY A 150 1.48 7.90 -19.62
C GLY A 150 2.33 9.10 -19.18
N ASP A 151 2.32 9.44 -17.89
CA ASP A 151 2.97 10.62 -17.32
C ASP A 151 4.45 10.36 -16.97
N LEU A 152 5.22 9.89 -17.97
CA LEU A 152 6.64 9.55 -17.79
C LEU A 152 7.50 10.78 -17.43
N GLY A 153 7.05 11.97 -17.81
CA GLY A 153 7.66 13.25 -17.44
C GLY A 153 7.34 13.72 -16.03
N LEU A 154 6.51 12.97 -15.27
CA LEU A 154 6.13 13.26 -13.89
C LEU A 154 5.55 14.69 -13.77
N LYS A 155 4.38 14.94 -14.36
CA LYS A 155 3.69 16.23 -14.25
C LYS A 155 2.64 16.24 -13.15
N ARG A 156 2.07 15.08 -12.81
CA ARG A 156 1.02 14.92 -11.78
C ARG A 156 1.65 14.57 -10.43
N LYS A 157 1.04 15.03 -9.33
CA LYS A 157 1.54 14.76 -7.96
C LYS A 157 1.72 13.25 -7.70
N VAL A 158 0.69 12.46 -8.00
CA VAL A 158 0.67 10.98 -7.88
C VAL A 158 1.78 10.27 -8.67
N SER A 159 2.35 10.91 -9.69
CA SER A 159 3.47 10.38 -10.48
C SER A 159 4.82 10.52 -9.74
N TRP A 160 4.99 11.55 -8.90
CA TRP A 160 6.20 11.75 -8.07
C TRP A 160 6.21 10.94 -6.78
N GLU A 161 5.04 10.55 -6.29
CA GLU A 161 4.82 9.88 -4.99
C GLU A 161 5.35 8.43 -4.93
N GLY A 162 6.00 7.95 -5.99
CA GLY A 162 6.56 6.60 -6.07
C GLY A 162 5.47 5.54 -6.17
N VAL A 163 5.51 4.53 -5.29
CA VAL A 163 4.46 3.51 -5.19
C VAL A 163 3.36 4.04 -4.27
N SER A 164 2.38 4.71 -4.86
CA SER A 164 1.30 5.41 -4.15
C SER A 164 0.19 4.47 -3.63
N CYS A 165 -0.63 4.98 -2.71
CA CYS A 165 -1.81 4.28 -2.18
C CYS A 165 -2.73 3.77 -3.29
N ASP A 166 -2.97 4.60 -4.30
CA ASP A 166 -3.86 4.31 -5.43
C ASP A 166 -3.32 3.25 -6.39
N HIS A 167 -2.01 2.97 -6.39
CA HIS A 167 -1.48 1.81 -7.08
C HIS A 167 -1.87 0.52 -6.36
N CYS A 168 -1.45 0.37 -5.10
CA CYS A 168 -1.63 -0.86 -4.32
C CYS A 168 -3.11 -1.18 -4.08
N HIS A 169 -3.87 -0.21 -3.55
CA HIS A 169 -5.30 -0.38 -3.22
C HIS A 169 -6.23 -0.31 -4.44
N SER A 170 -5.67 -0.41 -5.65
CA SER A 170 -6.41 -0.64 -6.89
C SER A 170 -5.98 -1.94 -7.59
N VAL A 171 -5.10 -2.77 -6.98
CA VAL A 171 -4.76 -4.11 -7.51
C VAL A 171 -5.97 -5.03 -7.38
N GLU A 172 -6.39 -5.62 -8.49
CA GLU A 172 -7.45 -6.62 -8.58
C GLU A 172 -6.86 -8.04 -8.58
N SER A 173 -5.79 -8.26 -9.35
CA SER A 173 -5.06 -9.53 -9.42
C SER A 173 -3.60 -9.31 -9.83
N VAL A 174 -2.79 -10.36 -9.72
CA VAL A 174 -1.46 -10.43 -10.31
C VAL A 174 -1.45 -11.60 -11.30
N ARG A 175 -0.69 -11.45 -12.38
CA ARG A 175 -0.51 -12.47 -13.42
C ARG A 175 0.97 -12.64 -13.74
N LYS A 176 1.39 -13.88 -13.99
CA LYS A 176 2.76 -14.19 -14.40
C LYS A 176 2.94 -13.97 -15.90
N GLU A 177 4.03 -13.32 -16.29
CA GLU A 177 4.47 -13.13 -17.69
C GLU A 177 5.89 -13.68 -17.85
N GLY A 178 6.02 -14.90 -18.37
CA GLY A 178 7.32 -15.57 -18.47
C GLY A 178 7.96 -15.75 -17.10
N ALA A 179 9.09 -15.08 -16.85
CA ALA A 179 9.79 -15.06 -15.56
C ALA A 179 9.34 -13.92 -14.62
N ASN A 180 8.53 -12.98 -15.11
CA ASN A 180 8.12 -11.76 -14.41
C ASN A 180 6.65 -11.83 -13.98
N PHE A 181 6.20 -10.83 -13.24
CA PHE A 181 4.82 -10.68 -12.78
C PHE A 181 4.30 -9.28 -13.11
N VAL A 182 3.00 -9.16 -13.36
CA VAL A 182 2.33 -7.89 -13.66
C VAL A 182 1.08 -7.76 -12.80
N ALA A 183 0.94 -6.61 -12.15
CA ALA A 183 -0.29 -6.27 -11.44
C ALA A 183 -1.38 -5.85 -12.44
N VAL A 184 -2.55 -6.49 -12.35
CA VAL A 184 -3.79 -5.99 -12.96
C VAL A 184 -4.38 -5.00 -11.96
N VAL A 185 -4.38 -3.74 -12.34
CA VAL A 185 -4.80 -2.61 -11.49
C VAL A 185 -6.01 -1.94 -12.16
N ASN A 186 -6.98 -1.47 -11.39
CA ASN A 186 -8.16 -0.76 -11.88
C ASN A 186 -8.49 0.41 -10.97
N VAL A 187 -8.09 1.62 -11.38
CA VAL A 187 -8.17 2.81 -10.52
C VAL A 187 -9.57 3.38 -10.60
N THR A 188 -10.36 3.11 -9.57
CA THR A 188 -11.73 3.60 -9.40
C THR A 188 -11.90 4.25 -8.03
N ASP A 189 -13.13 4.54 -7.64
CA ASP A 189 -13.51 4.91 -6.27
C ASP A 189 -13.65 3.68 -5.35
N VAL A 190 -13.50 2.46 -5.87
CA VAL A 190 -13.37 1.24 -5.06
C VAL A 190 -11.91 1.08 -4.65
N LYS A 191 -11.67 0.86 -3.36
CA LYS A 191 -10.35 0.53 -2.80
C LYS A 191 -10.33 -0.89 -2.26
N SER A 192 -9.36 -1.69 -2.72
CA SER A 192 -9.19 -3.09 -2.35
C SER A 192 -8.29 -3.26 -1.11
N GLY A 193 -8.57 -4.27 -0.29
CA GLY A 193 -7.78 -4.53 0.91
C GLY A 193 -8.10 -5.85 1.62
N PRO A 194 -7.35 -6.18 2.69
CA PRO A 194 -7.42 -7.49 3.37
C PRO A 194 -8.54 -7.64 4.42
N SER A 195 -9.32 -6.58 4.67
CA SER A 195 -10.47 -6.57 5.59
C SER A 195 -11.77 -6.90 4.84
N ARG A 196 -12.61 -7.75 5.44
CA ARG A 196 -13.91 -8.20 4.88
C ARG A 196 -15.08 -7.30 5.29
N ASP A 197 -14.85 -6.51 6.31
CA ASP A 197 -15.77 -5.68 7.09
C ASP A 197 -15.48 -4.17 6.92
N ALA A 198 -14.57 -3.80 6.02
CA ALA A 198 -14.23 -2.43 5.71
C ALA A 198 -15.44 -1.66 5.16
N VAL A 199 -15.91 -0.66 5.90
CA VAL A 199 -16.99 0.26 5.51
C VAL A 199 -16.49 1.70 5.61
N SER A 200 -16.44 2.39 4.47
CA SER A 200 -16.03 3.79 4.33
C SER A 200 -17.23 4.67 3.94
N THR A 201 -17.18 5.94 4.32
CA THR A 201 -18.18 6.97 3.98
C THR A 201 -17.75 7.85 2.80
N ALA A 202 -16.49 7.75 2.35
CA ALA A 202 -15.91 8.62 1.33
C ALA A 202 -15.55 7.91 0.01
N HIS A 203 -15.40 6.57 0.04
CA HIS A 203 -15.08 5.76 -1.14
C HIS A 203 -15.64 4.35 -0.94
N ARG A 204 -15.79 3.58 -2.03
CA ARG A 204 -16.19 2.17 -1.93
C ARG A 204 -15.02 1.30 -1.47
N THR A 205 -15.33 0.16 -0.86
CA THR A 205 -14.37 -0.80 -0.32
C THR A 205 -14.67 -2.20 -0.86
N VAL A 206 -13.63 -3.01 -1.10
CA VAL A 206 -13.80 -4.40 -1.49
C VAL A 206 -12.74 -5.28 -0.84
N TYR A 207 -13.16 -6.46 -0.35
CA TYR A 207 -12.22 -7.48 0.10
C TYR A 207 -11.39 -8.00 -1.07
N SER A 208 -10.10 -8.20 -0.84
CA SER A 208 -9.15 -8.66 -1.85
C SER A 208 -8.21 -9.70 -1.26
N GLU A 209 -8.25 -10.93 -1.80
CA GLU A 209 -7.36 -12.01 -1.37
C GLU A 209 -5.91 -11.75 -1.79
N ILE A 210 -5.68 -11.11 -2.94
CA ILE A 210 -4.32 -10.77 -3.41
C ILE A 210 -3.61 -9.84 -2.41
N HIS A 211 -4.33 -8.96 -1.70
CA HIS A 211 -3.77 -8.12 -0.63
C HIS A 211 -3.26 -8.91 0.59
N ARG A 212 -3.62 -10.19 0.71
CA ARG A 212 -3.15 -11.09 1.78
C ARG A 212 -2.02 -12.02 1.33
N ASN A 213 -1.73 -12.11 0.04
CA ASN A 213 -0.73 -13.02 -0.53
C ASN A 213 0.54 -12.26 -0.93
N SER A 214 1.72 -12.88 -0.76
CA SER A 214 3.00 -12.33 -1.20
C SER A 214 3.08 -12.02 -2.69
N GLU A 215 2.20 -12.63 -3.50
CA GLU A 215 2.13 -12.43 -4.94
C GLU A 215 1.85 -10.96 -5.31
N ILE A 216 1.19 -10.17 -4.45
CA ILE A 216 1.01 -8.72 -4.67
C ILE A 216 2.34 -7.96 -4.75
N CYS A 217 3.39 -8.48 -4.11
CA CYS A 217 4.73 -7.91 -4.13
C CYS A 217 5.52 -8.33 -5.38
N ALA A 218 5.16 -9.46 -6.01
CA ALA A 218 5.94 -10.07 -7.08
C ALA A 218 6.18 -9.15 -8.31
N PRO A 219 5.24 -8.30 -8.77
CA PRO A 219 5.48 -7.40 -9.90
C PRO A 219 6.63 -6.40 -9.74
N CYS A 220 7.04 -6.11 -8.50
CA CYS A 220 8.18 -5.24 -8.20
C CYS A 220 9.36 -5.96 -7.54
N HIS A 221 9.13 -7.14 -6.94
CA HIS A 221 10.13 -7.94 -6.22
C HIS A 221 10.59 -9.21 -6.97
N GLN A 222 10.14 -9.40 -8.21
CA GLN A 222 10.70 -10.32 -9.19
C GLN A 222 10.95 -9.58 -10.49
N TYR A 223 12.19 -9.60 -11.00
CA TYR A 223 12.50 -9.05 -12.32
C TYR A 223 13.67 -9.77 -12.98
N ARG A 224 13.41 -10.38 -14.12
CA ARG A 224 14.38 -10.90 -15.09
C ARG A 224 14.34 -10.00 -16.33
N ASN A 225 15.51 -9.54 -16.77
CA ASN A 225 15.61 -8.67 -17.93
C ASN A 225 15.48 -9.46 -19.26
N LYS A 226 15.40 -8.74 -20.39
CA LYS A 226 15.26 -9.34 -21.74
C LYS A 226 16.44 -10.22 -22.18
N LEU A 227 17.62 -10.06 -21.59
CA LEU A 227 18.80 -10.88 -21.84
C LEU A 227 18.79 -12.18 -21.01
N GLY A 228 17.78 -12.37 -20.16
CA GLY A 228 17.68 -13.52 -19.29
C GLY A 228 18.57 -13.46 -18.04
N LEU A 229 18.97 -12.26 -17.59
CA LEU A 229 19.59 -12.06 -16.28
C LEU A 229 18.51 -11.79 -15.23
N ASP A 230 18.51 -12.53 -14.13
CA ASP A 230 17.69 -12.20 -12.96
C ASP A 230 18.33 -11.00 -12.24
N VAL A 231 17.58 -9.90 -12.18
CA VAL A 231 18.00 -8.65 -11.54
C VAL A 231 17.41 -8.54 -10.14
N LEU A 232 16.18 -9.03 -9.93
CA LEU A 232 15.53 -9.13 -8.63
C LEU A 232 14.92 -10.53 -8.46
N THR A 233 15.29 -11.22 -7.39
CA THR A 233 14.93 -12.63 -7.12
C THR A 233 14.14 -12.84 -5.82
N THR A 234 13.78 -11.78 -5.10
CA THR A 234 13.20 -11.86 -3.76
C THR A 234 11.92 -12.69 -3.70
N TYR A 235 11.05 -12.62 -4.71
CA TYR A 235 9.83 -13.44 -4.73
C TYR A 235 10.11 -14.93 -4.97
N SER A 236 11.02 -15.27 -5.90
CA SER A 236 11.45 -16.67 -6.09
C SER A 236 12.16 -17.24 -4.84
N GLU A 237 13.01 -16.45 -4.19
CA GLU A 237 13.65 -16.82 -2.93
C GLU A 237 12.61 -17.11 -1.84
N TRP A 238 11.56 -16.28 -1.75
CA TRP A 238 10.45 -16.53 -0.84
C TRP A 238 9.68 -17.78 -1.19
N LEU A 239 9.33 -17.99 -2.45
CA LEU A 239 8.55 -19.16 -2.90
C LEU A 239 9.24 -20.50 -2.54
N GLU A 240 10.59 -20.52 -2.55
CA GLU A 240 11.40 -21.70 -2.20
C GLU A 240 11.67 -21.84 -0.67
N SER A 241 11.42 -20.78 0.10
CA SER A 241 11.77 -20.65 1.53
C SER A 241 10.96 -21.56 2.47
N SER A 242 11.35 -21.61 3.75
CA SER A 242 10.54 -22.25 4.79
C SER A 242 9.31 -21.40 5.15
N ALA A 243 9.38 -20.07 5.04
CA ALA A 243 8.25 -19.18 5.28
C ALA A 243 7.07 -19.47 4.33
N ALA A 244 7.31 -19.55 3.01
CA ALA A 244 6.25 -19.87 2.04
C ALA A 244 5.64 -21.27 2.29
N LYS A 245 6.47 -22.27 2.61
CA LYS A 245 6.02 -23.63 2.97
C LYS A 245 5.15 -23.65 4.23
N GLN A 246 5.35 -22.71 5.14
CA GLN A 246 4.54 -22.48 6.34
C GLN A 246 3.35 -21.53 6.10
N GLY A 247 3.13 -21.07 4.86
CA GLY A 247 2.07 -20.12 4.51
C GLY A 247 2.31 -18.69 4.98
N ARG A 248 3.50 -18.36 5.53
CA ARG A 248 3.85 -17.01 5.99
C ARG A 248 4.16 -16.10 4.80
N GLN A 249 3.45 -14.99 4.72
CA GLN A 249 3.46 -14.05 3.61
C GLN A 249 4.42 -12.88 3.86
N CYS A 250 4.77 -12.15 2.81
CA CYS A 250 5.56 -10.91 2.91
C CYS A 250 4.95 -9.92 3.92
N GLN A 251 3.62 -9.82 3.90
CA GLN A 251 2.82 -8.97 4.77
C GLN A 251 3.00 -9.30 6.27
N ASP A 252 3.22 -10.57 6.64
CA ASP A 252 3.36 -10.96 8.05
C ASP A 252 4.65 -10.42 8.68
N CYS A 253 5.71 -10.24 7.87
CA CYS A 253 7.01 -9.73 8.32
C CYS A 253 7.22 -8.25 8.03
N HIS A 254 6.71 -7.72 6.91
CA HIS A 254 6.93 -6.33 6.48
C HIS A 254 5.73 -5.41 6.70
N MET A 255 4.51 -5.95 6.78
CA MET A 255 3.28 -5.18 7.05
C MET A 255 2.58 -5.66 8.32
N TYR A 256 3.35 -6.12 9.31
CA TYR A 256 2.84 -6.63 10.58
C TYR A 256 1.91 -5.63 11.28
N ARG A 257 1.01 -6.13 12.12
CA ARG A 257 0.05 -5.29 12.82
C ARG A 257 0.73 -4.42 13.88
N VAL A 258 0.40 -3.14 13.88
CA VAL A 258 0.81 -2.14 14.87
C VAL A 258 -0.43 -1.40 15.38
N ARG A 259 -0.31 -0.75 16.54
CA ARG A 259 -1.35 0.15 17.03
C ARG A 259 -1.45 1.38 16.11
N GLY A 260 -2.66 1.75 15.75
CA GLY A 260 -2.97 2.92 14.94
C GLY A 260 -4.42 2.87 14.47
N ASP A 261 -5.03 4.04 14.29
CA ASP A 261 -6.39 4.12 13.78
C ASP A 261 -6.39 3.90 12.26
N VAL A 262 -7.30 3.04 11.77
CA VAL A 262 -7.48 2.83 10.33
C VAL A 262 -7.86 4.14 9.65
N VAL A 263 -8.71 4.94 10.31
CA VAL A 263 -9.20 6.24 9.87
C VAL A 263 -9.23 7.18 11.08
N ASP A 264 -9.03 8.48 10.87
CA ASP A 264 -9.07 9.50 11.92
C ASP A 264 -10.38 9.37 12.73
N PRO A 265 -10.31 9.26 14.07
CA PRO A 265 -11.49 9.14 14.92
C PRO A 265 -12.52 10.27 14.78
N ARG A 266 -12.12 11.42 14.21
CA ARG A 266 -13.01 12.54 13.86
C ARG A 266 -13.91 12.24 12.65
N VAL A 267 -13.45 11.37 11.75
CA VAL A 267 -14.21 10.92 10.56
C VAL A 267 -15.09 9.73 10.94
N LYS A 268 -14.52 8.73 11.63
CA LYS A 268 -15.24 7.56 12.13
C LYS A 268 -14.46 6.90 13.25
N ARG A 269 -15.05 6.81 14.45
CA ARG A 269 -14.49 6.00 15.54
C ARG A 269 -14.61 4.51 15.21
N VAL A 270 -13.53 3.76 15.42
CA VAL A 270 -13.46 2.31 15.24
C VAL A 270 -12.79 1.71 16.48
N GLU A 271 -13.42 0.74 17.11
CA GLU A 271 -12.91 0.12 18.36
C GLU A 271 -11.58 -0.62 18.14
N ALA A 272 -11.35 -1.14 16.94
CA ALA A 272 -10.13 -1.84 16.55
C ALA A 272 -9.01 -0.88 16.09
N THR A 273 -8.19 -0.42 17.03
CA THR A 273 -7.03 0.47 16.76
C THR A 273 -5.77 -0.29 16.29
N GLN A 274 -5.92 -1.21 15.33
CA GLN A 274 -4.80 -1.90 14.68
C GLN A 274 -4.79 -1.73 13.16
N ILE A 275 -3.62 -1.38 12.64
CA ILE A 275 -3.34 -1.28 11.19
C ILE A 275 -2.15 -2.18 10.81
N ASN A 276 -2.12 -2.61 9.55
CA ASN A 276 -0.90 -3.15 8.95
C ASN A 276 0.14 -2.02 8.80
N LEU A 277 1.41 -2.26 9.15
CA LEU A 277 2.47 -1.25 9.09
C LEU A 277 2.85 -0.93 7.63
N HIS A 278 2.42 0.23 7.12
CA HIS A 278 2.73 0.66 5.75
C HIS A 278 4.14 1.28 5.59
N GLU A 279 4.93 1.34 6.66
CA GLU A 279 6.36 1.73 6.59
C GLU A 279 7.22 0.67 5.88
N MET A 280 6.79 -0.60 5.90
CA MET A 280 7.42 -1.70 5.17
C MET A 280 8.96 -1.76 5.34
N PRO A 281 9.44 -1.91 6.60
CA PRO A 281 10.85 -1.77 6.91
C PRO A 281 11.70 -2.84 6.22
N GLY A 282 12.90 -2.43 5.79
CA GLY A 282 13.88 -3.26 5.10
C GLY A 282 15.29 -2.75 5.38
N ALA A 283 16.15 -2.68 4.36
CA ALA A 283 17.56 -2.29 4.49
C ALA A 283 17.81 -0.89 5.10
N HIS A 284 16.81 0.01 5.11
CA HIS A 284 16.89 1.33 5.76
C HIS A 284 16.45 1.32 7.24
N SER A 285 16.24 0.15 7.85
CA SER A 285 15.85 0.02 9.26
C SER A 285 16.85 -0.86 10.01
N LEU A 286 17.65 -0.25 10.89
CA LEU A 286 18.59 -0.98 11.76
C LEU A 286 17.87 -2.04 12.60
N THR A 287 16.66 -1.74 13.08
CA THR A 287 15.80 -2.70 13.80
C THR A 287 15.45 -3.92 12.96
N GLN A 288 15.24 -3.76 11.65
CA GLN A 288 14.97 -4.89 10.76
C GLN A 288 16.26 -5.66 10.44
N LEU A 289 17.38 -4.97 10.21
CA LEU A 289 18.69 -5.59 9.95
C LEU A 289 19.16 -6.45 11.13
N ASN A 290 19.07 -5.93 12.37
CA ASN A 290 19.44 -6.63 13.60
C ASN A 290 18.55 -7.85 13.91
N LYS A 291 17.37 -7.96 13.27
CA LYS A 291 16.51 -9.15 13.30
C LYS A 291 16.85 -10.13 12.17
N ALA A 292 17.31 -9.65 11.02
CA ALA A 292 17.54 -10.45 9.81
C ALA A 292 18.86 -11.26 9.83
N VAL A 293 19.91 -10.74 10.45
CA VAL A 293 21.21 -11.41 10.59
C VAL A 293 21.55 -11.56 12.07
N ARG A 294 22.09 -12.72 12.46
CA ARG A 294 22.83 -12.86 13.72
C ARG A 294 24.19 -13.51 13.47
N ALA A 295 25.19 -13.04 14.20
CA ALA A 295 26.52 -13.61 14.22
C ALA A 295 26.88 -14.07 15.65
N TRP A 296 27.72 -15.09 15.74
CA TRP A 296 28.37 -15.56 16.97
C TRP A 296 29.86 -15.68 16.69
N LEU A 297 30.68 -15.20 17.61
CA LEU A 297 32.13 -15.27 17.54
C LEU A 297 32.60 -16.16 18.69
N ASP A 298 33.10 -17.34 18.38
CA ASP A 298 33.73 -18.22 19.35
C ASP A 298 35.25 -18.11 19.15
N VAL A 299 35.99 -17.83 20.23
CA VAL A 299 37.43 -17.53 20.18
C VAL A 299 38.16 -18.43 21.17
N GLU A 300 39.15 -19.16 20.67
CA GLU A 300 39.96 -20.11 21.44
C GLU A 300 41.45 -19.79 21.18
N ARG A 301 42.30 -19.82 22.22
CA ARG A 301 43.75 -19.78 22.04
C ARG A 301 44.26 -21.21 21.94
N ALA A 302 45.05 -21.50 20.90
CA ALA A 302 45.74 -22.77 20.71
C ALA A 302 47.24 -22.45 20.56
N ASP A 303 48.02 -22.75 21.59
CA ASP A 303 49.44 -22.41 21.69
C ASP A 303 49.72 -20.91 21.40
N ASP A 304 50.37 -20.58 20.29
CA ASP A 304 50.65 -19.22 19.85
C ASP A 304 49.64 -18.66 18.83
N GLU A 305 48.59 -19.43 18.49
CA GLU A 305 47.52 -19.03 17.58
C GLU A 305 46.22 -18.63 18.28
N LEU A 306 45.44 -17.76 17.63
CA LEU A 306 44.07 -17.42 18.01
C LEU A 306 43.09 -18.02 17.00
N VAL A 307 42.43 -19.11 17.37
CA VAL A 307 41.41 -19.79 16.56
C VAL A 307 40.09 -19.04 16.71
N VAL A 308 39.69 -18.34 15.65
CA VAL A 308 38.44 -17.56 15.61
C VAL A 308 37.39 -18.25 14.72
N LYS A 309 36.30 -18.71 15.32
CA LYS A 309 35.17 -19.36 14.64
C LYS A 309 34.00 -18.37 14.57
N LEU A 310 33.80 -17.77 13.40
CA LEU A 310 32.64 -16.92 13.15
C LEU A 310 31.49 -17.75 12.55
N ARG A 311 30.33 -17.74 13.21
CA ARG A 311 29.08 -18.31 12.72
C ARG A 311 28.11 -17.20 12.36
N VAL A 312 27.55 -17.20 11.15
CA VAL A 312 26.55 -16.20 10.71
C VAL A 312 25.29 -16.93 10.23
N ALA A 313 24.12 -16.47 10.69
CA ALA A 313 22.83 -17.03 10.29
C ALA A 313 21.87 -15.96 9.76
N ASN A 314 21.33 -16.23 8.57
CA ASN A 314 20.12 -15.58 8.08
C ASN A 314 18.92 -16.04 8.93
N ARG A 315 18.30 -15.09 9.64
CA ARG A 315 17.18 -15.34 10.55
C ARG A 315 15.81 -15.00 9.95
N THR A 316 15.74 -14.59 8.68
CA THR A 316 14.47 -14.30 8.00
C THR A 316 13.62 -15.56 7.79
N GLY A 317 14.25 -16.69 7.47
CA GLY A 317 13.58 -17.92 7.02
C GLY A 317 12.78 -17.76 5.71
N ALA A 318 12.92 -16.62 5.03
CA ALA A 318 11.96 -16.14 4.04
C ALA A 318 12.57 -15.65 2.72
N HIS A 319 13.86 -15.28 2.68
CA HIS A 319 14.60 -14.91 1.46
C HIS A 319 16.10 -14.82 1.79
N PHE A 320 16.96 -14.52 0.83
CA PHE A 320 18.39 -14.29 1.10
C PHE A 320 18.63 -12.98 1.87
N VAL A 321 19.82 -12.85 2.46
CA VAL A 321 20.25 -11.61 3.11
C VAL A 321 21.69 -11.29 2.66
N PRO A 322 21.89 -10.23 1.86
CA PRO A 322 20.86 -9.36 1.28
C PRO A 322 20.03 -10.05 0.19
N THR A 323 18.82 -9.54 -0.05
CA THR A 323 17.97 -9.86 -1.22
C THR A 323 17.63 -8.57 -1.96
N GLY A 324 17.06 -8.67 -3.17
CA GLY A 324 16.57 -7.55 -3.96
C GLY A 324 17.64 -7.04 -4.91
N SER A 325 18.01 -5.76 -4.80
CA SER A 325 19.01 -5.15 -5.70
C SER A 325 20.34 -5.92 -5.68
N PRO A 326 20.93 -6.24 -6.84
CA PRO A 326 22.16 -7.03 -6.94
C PRO A 326 23.41 -6.24 -6.51
N LEU A 327 23.26 -4.93 -6.24
CA LEU A 327 24.31 -4.08 -5.69
C LEU A 327 24.43 -4.19 -4.16
N ARG A 328 23.53 -4.93 -3.50
CA ARG A 328 23.58 -5.11 -2.04
C ARG A 328 24.61 -6.16 -1.67
N GLN A 329 25.43 -5.85 -0.67
CA GLN A 329 26.46 -6.74 -0.14
C GLN A 329 26.34 -6.81 1.38
N LEU A 330 26.74 -7.94 1.96
CA LEU A 330 27.00 -8.09 3.39
C LEU A 330 28.51 -8.31 3.54
N ILE A 331 29.19 -7.33 4.14
CA ILE A 331 30.63 -7.40 4.39
C ILE A 331 30.83 -7.80 5.85
N ILE A 332 31.71 -8.77 6.08
CA ILE A 332 32.14 -9.21 7.40
C ILE A 332 33.57 -8.71 7.57
N GLU A 333 33.80 -7.90 8.59
CA GLU A 333 35.13 -7.41 8.95
C GLU A 333 35.50 -7.98 10.33
N LEU A 334 36.55 -8.78 10.40
CA LEU A 334 37.12 -9.30 11.65
C LEU A 334 38.42 -8.56 11.93
N LYS A 335 38.52 -7.94 13.11
CA LYS A 335 39.73 -7.22 13.56
C LYS A 335 40.26 -7.88 14.81
N VAL A 336 41.55 -8.19 14.80
CA VAL A 336 42.32 -8.65 15.96
C VAL A 336 43.34 -7.55 16.23
N ASN A 337 43.18 -6.88 17.37
CA ASN A 337 44.09 -5.83 17.80
C ASN A 337 44.98 -6.39 18.92
N PRO A 338 46.32 -6.24 18.87
CA PRO A 338 47.12 -6.36 20.08
C PRO A 338 46.70 -5.24 21.06
N TYR A 339 46.66 -5.59 22.36
CA TYR A 339 46.47 -4.63 23.45
C TYR A 339 47.78 -3.93 23.81
#